data_AF-A0A8D8JKR0-F1
#
_entry.id   AF-A0A8D8JKR0-F1
#
_cell.length_a   1.000
_cell.length_b   1.000
_cell.length_c   1.000
_cell.angle_alpha   90.00
_cell.angle_beta   90.00
_cell.angle_gamma   90.00
#
_symmetry.space_group_name_H-M   'P 1'
#
loop_
_entity.id
_entity.type
_entity.pdbx_description
1 polymer ?
#
loop_
_entity_poly.entity_id
_entity_poly.type
_entity_poly.pdbx_seq_one_letter_code
_entity_poly.pdbx_strand_id
1 'polypeptide(L)'
;KKLPLFMSMKNTILKAYDGRFKDIFQDIFEKNYKPEFDKLKIWYEHRLIDDMVAQVLKSSGAFVWACKNYDGDVQSDILAQGFGSLGLMTSVLVCPDGKTIEAEAAHGTVTRHYREHQKGRPTSTNPIASIFAWTRGL
;
A
#
# COMPACT_ATOMS: atom_id res chain seq x y z
N LYS A 1 -9.30 10.68 -5.71
CA LYS A 1 -10.04 9.55 -6.32
C LYS A 1 -11.17 9.15 -5.36
N LYS A 2 -12.30 8.62 -5.84
CA LYS A 2 -13.42 8.18 -4.99
C LYS A 2 -13.39 6.65 -4.92
N LEU A 3 -12.67 6.08 -3.97
CA LEU A 3 -12.47 4.64 -3.85
C LEU A 3 -12.95 4.14 -2.48
N PRO A 4 -13.56 2.94 -2.38
CA PRO A 4 -13.82 2.29 -1.11
C PRO A 4 -12.51 2.01 -0.34
N LEU A 5 -12.61 1.90 0.98
CA LEU A 5 -11.50 1.63 1.88
C LEU A 5 -11.70 0.31 2.60
N PHE A 6 -10.74 -0.59 2.49
CA PHE A 6 -10.67 -1.80 3.30
C PHE A 6 -9.53 -1.70 4.30
N MET A 7 -9.77 -2.12 5.53
CA MET A 7 -8.74 -2.35 6.54
C MET A 7 -8.73 -3.82 6.89
N SER A 8 -7.54 -4.42 6.96
CA SER A 8 -7.42 -5.83 7.33
C SER A 8 -6.63 -6.04 8.61
N MET A 9 -7.12 -6.90 9.49
CA MET A 9 -6.47 -7.28 10.75
C MET A 9 -6.64 -8.78 11.04
N LYS A 10 -5.93 -9.33 12.04
CA LYS A 10 -6.19 -10.67 12.61
C LYS A 10 -6.72 -10.56 14.04
N ASN A 11 -7.70 -9.68 14.25
CA ASN A 11 -8.26 -9.34 15.57
C ASN A 11 -9.06 -10.49 16.24
N THR A 12 -9.44 -11.53 15.50
CA THR A 12 -10.02 -12.75 16.11
C THR A 12 -9.00 -13.53 16.94
N ILE A 13 -7.72 -13.42 16.57
CA ILE A 13 -6.59 -14.04 17.28
C ILE A 13 -5.92 -13.03 18.21
N LEU A 14 -5.46 -11.89 17.68
CA LEU A 14 -4.83 -10.82 18.44
C LEU A 14 -5.88 -9.83 18.97
N LYS A 15 -6.74 -10.32 19.87
CA LYS A 15 -7.94 -9.58 20.33
C LYS A 15 -7.66 -8.18 20.85
N ALA A 16 -6.61 -8.00 21.65
CA ALA A 16 -6.27 -6.69 22.21
C ALA A 16 -5.47 -5.84 21.21
N TYR A 17 -4.42 -6.40 20.61
CA TYR A 17 -3.48 -5.64 19.77
C TYR A 17 -4.14 -5.23 18.45
N ASP A 18 -4.60 -6.20 17.66
CA ASP A 18 -5.26 -5.94 16.38
C ASP A 18 -6.67 -5.38 16.57
N GLY A 19 -7.34 -5.77 17.67
CA GLY A 19 -8.60 -5.14 18.07
C GLY A 19 -8.45 -3.64 18.28
N ARG A 20 -7.34 -3.19 18.90
CA ARG A 20 -7.08 -1.77 19.10
C ARG A 20 -6.97 -1.00 17.77
N PHE A 21 -6.33 -1.58 16.75
CA PHE A 21 -6.30 -0.98 15.43
C PHE A 21 -7.72 -0.83 14.86
N LYS A 22 -8.49 -1.93 14.84
CA LYS A 22 -9.89 -1.92 14.36
C LYS A 22 -10.73 -0.85 15.06
N ASP A 23 -10.66 -0.79 16.39
CA ASP A 23 -11.50 0.10 17.20
C ASP A 23 -11.13 1.58 16.96
N ILE A 24 -9.83 1.90 16.90
CA ILE A 24 -9.37 3.26 16.58
C ILE A 24 -9.85 3.69 15.19
N PHE A 25 -9.70 2.80 14.20
CA PHE A 25 -10.08 3.12 12.82
C PHE A 25 -11.58 3.34 12.68
N GLN A 26 -12.39 2.50 13.33
CA GLN A 26 -13.84 2.63 13.37
C GLN A 26 -14.26 3.95 14.02
N ASP A 27 -13.68 4.29 15.18
CA ASP A 27 -13.99 5.52 15.91
C ASP A 27 -13.67 6.78 15.08
N ILE A 28 -12.50 6.81 14.43
CA ILE A 28 -12.09 7.89 13.54
C ILE A 28 -13.03 7.99 12.33
N PHE A 29 -13.37 6.85 11.71
CA PHE A 29 -14.28 6.81 10.56
C PHE A 29 -15.65 7.39 10.91
N GLU A 30 -16.26 6.91 12.00
CA GLU A 30 -17.59 7.34 12.42
C GLU A 30 -17.65 8.81 12.79
N LYS A 31 -16.63 9.31 13.53
CA LYS A 31 -16.59 10.71 13.98
C LYS A 31 -16.30 11.69 12.85
N ASN A 32 -15.38 11.36 11.95
CA ASN A 32 -14.78 12.36 11.07
C ASN A 32 -15.11 12.16 9.58
N TYR A 33 -15.33 10.92 9.14
CA TYR A 33 -15.33 10.59 7.70
C TYR A 33 -16.64 10.00 7.17
N LYS A 34 -17.46 9.40 8.03
CA LYS A 34 -18.72 8.74 7.63
C LYS A 34 -19.63 9.66 6.78
N PRO A 35 -19.91 10.93 7.16
CA PRO A 35 -20.77 11.80 6.36
C PRO A 35 -20.22 12.07 4.95
N GLU A 36 -18.90 12.18 4.81
CA GLU A 36 -18.25 12.42 3.52
C GLU A 36 -18.26 11.15 2.66
N PHE A 37 -18.00 9.98 3.25
CA PHE A 37 -18.07 8.69 2.56
C PHE A 37 -19.48 8.42 2.02
N ASP A 38 -20.51 8.66 2.84
CA ASP A 38 -21.91 8.51 2.45
C ASP A 38 -22.27 9.46 1.29
N LYS A 39 -21.85 10.73 1.36
CA LYS A 39 -22.03 11.72 0.29
C LYS A 39 -21.35 11.30 -1.02
N LEU A 40 -20.16 10.72 -0.93
CA LEU A 40 -19.38 10.25 -2.07
C LEU A 40 -19.82 8.85 -2.56
N LYS A 41 -20.76 8.19 -1.86
CA LYS A 41 -21.24 6.83 -2.12
C LYS A 41 -20.11 5.80 -2.14
N ILE A 42 -19.14 5.97 -1.25
CA ILE A 42 -18.06 5.01 -0.98
C ILE A 42 -18.20 4.51 0.46
N TRP A 43 -17.58 3.38 0.77
CA TRP A 43 -17.69 2.78 2.10
C TRP A 43 -16.33 2.41 2.66
N TYR A 44 -16.31 2.24 3.98
CA TYR A 44 -15.21 1.65 4.73
C TYR A 44 -15.66 0.30 5.29
N GLU A 45 -14.79 -0.70 5.21
CA GLU A 45 -15.04 -2.02 5.80
C GLU A 45 -13.77 -2.61 6.43
N HIS A 46 -13.90 -3.13 7.65
CA HIS A 46 -12.88 -3.97 8.26
C HIS A 46 -13.09 -5.44 7.89
N ARG A 47 -12.03 -6.13 7.42
CA ARG A 47 -12.01 -7.56 7.12
C ARG A 47 -10.88 -8.28 7.85
N LEU A 48 -10.98 -9.61 7.93
CA LEU A 48 -9.83 -10.40 8.35
C LEU A 48 -8.79 -10.47 7.21
N ILE A 49 -7.51 -10.49 7.57
CA ILE A 49 -6.41 -10.46 6.60
C ILE A 49 -6.45 -11.60 5.58
N ASP A 50 -6.79 -12.81 6.03
CA ASP A 50 -6.96 -13.99 5.16
C ASP A 50 -8.08 -13.81 4.13
N ASP A 51 -9.25 -13.32 4.57
CA ASP A 51 -10.36 -13.03 3.66
C ASP A 51 -10.02 -11.90 2.68
N MET A 52 -9.30 -10.88 3.16
CA MET A 52 -8.92 -9.73 2.34
C MET A 52 -7.93 -10.13 1.23
N VAL A 53 -6.90 -10.91 1.54
CA VAL A 53 -5.95 -11.41 0.53
C VAL A 53 -6.68 -12.26 -0.53
N ALA A 54 -7.61 -13.12 -0.11
CA ALA A 54 -8.42 -13.90 -1.05
C ALA A 54 -9.32 -13.02 -1.94
N GLN A 55 -9.92 -11.98 -1.38
CA GLN A 55 -10.72 -11.00 -2.13
C GLN A 55 -9.85 -10.26 -3.15
N VAL A 56 -8.66 -9.79 -2.76
CA VAL A 56 -7.75 -9.05 -3.63
C VAL A 56 -7.47 -9.85 -4.91
N LEU A 57 -7.12 -11.13 -4.75
CA LEU A 57 -6.82 -12.03 -5.88
C LEU A 57 -8.02 -12.24 -6.83
N LYS A 58 -9.25 -12.22 -6.30
CA LYS A 58 -10.48 -12.40 -7.09
C LYS A 58 -11.05 -11.09 -7.66
N SER A 59 -10.58 -9.95 -7.14
CA SER A 59 -11.15 -8.65 -7.46
C SER A 59 -10.58 -8.07 -8.76
N SER A 60 -11.29 -7.10 -9.33
CA SER A 60 -10.78 -6.24 -10.40
C SER A 60 -10.02 -5.01 -9.86
N GLY A 61 -9.67 -4.99 -8.57
CA GLY A 61 -9.03 -3.86 -7.90
C GLY A 61 -10.00 -2.70 -7.59
N ALA A 62 -9.50 -1.47 -7.70
CA ALA A 62 -10.25 -0.21 -7.47
C ALA A 62 -10.74 0.04 -6.03
N PHE A 63 -9.87 -0.22 -5.05
CA PHE A 63 -10.07 0.18 -3.66
C PHE A 63 -8.73 0.59 -3.03
N VAL A 64 -8.79 1.27 -1.89
CA VAL A 64 -7.63 1.48 -1.02
C VAL A 64 -7.61 0.37 0.02
N TRP A 65 -6.44 -0.21 0.25
CA TRP A 65 -6.25 -1.24 1.27
C TRP A 65 -5.28 -0.73 2.33
N ALA A 66 -5.81 -0.48 3.53
CA ALA A 66 -5.03 -0.13 4.71
C ALA A 66 -4.51 -1.40 5.39
N CYS A 67 -3.20 -1.57 5.34
CA CYS A 67 -2.48 -2.68 5.96
C CYS A 67 -1.70 -2.22 7.20
N LYS A 68 -1.45 -3.13 8.14
CA LYS A 68 -0.38 -2.92 9.15
C LYS A 68 0.98 -2.90 8.45
N ASN A 69 1.99 -2.40 9.14
CA ASN A 69 3.35 -2.28 8.62
C ASN A 69 3.83 -3.54 7.85
N TYR A 70 3.89 -4.69 8.54
CA TYR A 70 4.35 -5.94 7.93
C TYR A 70 3.44 -6.43 6.77
N ASP A 71 2.12 -6.36 6.94
CA ASP A 71 1.20 -6.77 5.88
C ASP A 71 1.33 -5.84 4.66
N GLY A 72 1.56 -4.54 4.87
CA GLY A 72 1.74 -3.55 3.82
C GLY A 72 3.00 -3.82 3.01
N ASP A 73 4.11 -4.09 3.69
CA ASP A 73 5.39 -4.45 3.08
C ASP A 73 5.22 -5.68 2.14
N VAL A 74 4.77 -6.80 2.70
CA VAL A 74 4.62 -8.06 1.93
C VAL A 74 3.57 -7.96 0.81
N GLN A 75 2.41 -7.36 1.09
CA GLN A 75 1.32 -7.33 0.11
C GLN A 75 1.57 -6.33 -1.02
N SER A 76 2.33 -5.25 -0.75
CA SER A 76 2.70 -4.29 -1.79
C SER A 76 3.56 -4.92 -2.88
N ASP A 77 4.51 -5.78 -2.51
CA ASP A 77 5.34 -6.56 -3.44
C ASP A 77 4.52 -7.55 -4.27
N ILE A 78 3.59 -8.28 -3.63
CA ILE A 78 2.69 -9.21 -4.31
C ILE A 78 1.85 -8.48 -5.37
N LEU A 79 1.28 -7.33 -5.00
CA LEU A 79 0.51 -6.51 -5.92
C LEU A 79 1.37 -5.97 -7.05
N ALA A 80 2.53 -5.38 -6.74
CA ALA A 80 3.43 -4.83 -7.75
C ALA A 80 3.86 -5.89 -8.76
N GLN A 81 4.16 -7.10 -8.30
CA GLN A 81 4.49 -8.23 -9.16
C GLN A 81 3.27 -8.71 -9.96
N GLY A 82 2.08 -8.74 -9.37
CA GLY A 82 0.82 -9.08 -10.07
C GLY A 82 0.47 -8.10 -11.19
N PHE A 83 0.80 -6.81 -11.03
CA PHE A 83 0.68 -5.78 -12.07
C PHE A 83 1.86 -5.76 -13.06
N GLY A 84 2.88 -6.60 -12.84
CA GLY A 84 3.95 -6.89 -13.81
C GLY A 84 5.35 -6.76 -13.22
N SER A 85 5.63 -5.73 -12.42
CA SER A 85 6.96 -5.50 -11.84
C SER A 85 6.92 -4.48 -10.71
N LEU A 86 7.77 -4.66 -9.71
CA LEU A 86 8.06 -3.64 -8.68
C LEU A 86 8.54 -2.31 -9.30
N GLY A 87 9.16 -2.35 -10.49
CA GLY A 87 9.57 -1.15 -11.23
C GLY A 87 8.42 -0.26 -11.70
N LEU A 88 7.17 -0.72 -11.60
CA LEU A 88 5.96 0.00 -12.00
C LEU A 88 5.13 0.49 -10.79
N MET A 89 5.67 0.38 -9.58
CA MET A 89 5.00 0.81 -8.35
C MET A 89 5.63 2.10 -7.82
N THR A 90 4.79 2.98 -7.26
CA THR A 90 5.22 4.22 -6.57
C THR A 90 5.06 4.05 -5.07
N SER A 91 6.05 4.47 -4.27
CA SER A 91 5.96 4.52 -2.80
C SER A 91 6.05 5.98 -2.34
N VAL A 92 5.11 6.40 -1.49
CA VAL A 92 5.06 7.75 -0.92
C VAL A 92 4.63 7.65 0.53
N LEU A 93 5.51 8.06 1.45
CA LEU A 93 5.21 8.27 2.85
C LEU A 93 4.62 9.68 3.03
N VAL A 94 3.49 9.76 3.73
CA VAL A 94 2.85 11.04 4.09
C VAL A 94 2.77 11.14 5.60
N CYS A 95 3.34 12.19 6.18
CA CYS A 95 3.23 12.43 7.62
C CYS A 95 1.78 12.82 8.01
N PRO A 96 1.35 12.55 9.26
CA PRO A 96 -0.01 12.84 9.71
C PRO A 96 -0.41 14.32 9.62
N ASP A 97 0.56 15.24 9.61
CA ASP A 97 0.32 16.67 9.45
C ASP A 97 0.00 17.08 8.00
N GLY A 98 0.16 16.16 7.05
CA GLY A 98 -0.03 16.38 5.62
C GLY A 98 0.98 17.35 4.99
N LYS A 99 2.05 17.74 5.70
CA LYS A 99 3.03 18.74 5.24
C LYS A 99 4.31 18.10 4.76
N THR A 100 4.72 17.02 5.41
CA THR A 100 5.95 16.32 5.05
C THR A 100 5.62 15.09 4.22
N ILE A 101 6.27 14.98 3.07
CA ILE A 101 6.19 13.83 2.18
C ILE A 101 7.60 13.29 1.95
N GLU A 102 7.70 11.98 1.81
CA GLU A 102 8.90 11.29 1.35
C GLU A 102 8.48 10.35 0.21
N ALA A 103 9.23 10.36 -0.89
CA ALA A 103 8.92 9.59 -2.07
C ALA A 103 10.14 8.77 -2.47
N GLU A 104 9.94 7.46 -2.64
CA GLU A 104 10.99 6.51 -2.94
C GLU A 104 10.61 5.60 -4.11
N ALA A 105 11.60 4.94 -4.69
CA ALA A 105 11.35 3.85 -5.61
C ALA A 105 10.87 2.63 -4.81
N ALA A 106 9.76 2.01 -5.20
CA ALA A 106 9.19 0.86 -4.48
C ALA A 106 10.04 -0.43 -4.55
N HIS A 107 11.14 -0.44 -5.31
CA HIS A 107 12.03 -1.59 -5.42
C HIS A 107 13.35 -1.34 -4.69
N GLY A 108 14.01 -2.42 -4.24
CA GLY A 108 15.35 -2.35 -3.67
C GLY A 108 16.44 -1.97 -4.69
N THR A 109 17.69 -2.01 -4.26
CA THR A 109 18.88 -1.53 -5.00
C THR A 109 19.31 -2.38 -6.21
N VAL A 110 18.55 -3.42 -6.57
CA VAL A 110 18.80 -4.31 -7.72
C VAL A 110 20.25 -4.87 -7.72
N THR A 111 20.71 -5.35 -6.56
CA THR A 111 22.11 -5.77 -6.32
C THR A 111 22.67 -6.70 -7.38
N ARG A 112 21.86 -7.61 -7.93
CA ARG A 112 22.26 -8.50 -9.02
C ARG A 112 22.71 -7.74 -10.27
N HIS A 113 21.93 -6.75 -10.72
CA HIS A 113 22.30 -5.93 -11.87
C HIS A 113 23.53 -5.10 -11.57
N TYR A 114 23.63 -4.57 -10.35
CA TYR A 114 24.82 -3.83 -9.93
C TYR A 114 26.11 -4.67 -10.05
N ARG A 115 26.08 -5.96 -9.67
CA ARG A 115 27.24 -6.85 -9.83
C ARG A 115 27.61 -7.13 -11.29
N GLU A 116 26.64 -7.20 -12.20
CA GLU A 116 26.93 -7.35 -13.63
C GLU A 116 27.48 -6.06 -14.24
N HIS A 117 26.93 -4.91 -13.85
CA HIS A 117 27.46 -3.60 -14.21
C HIS A 117 28.92 -3.41 -13.77
N GLN A 118 29.28 -3.83 -12.54
CA GLN A 118 30.66 -3.80 -12.05
C GLN A 118 31.64 -4.64 -12.89
N LYS A 119 31.15 -5.65 -13.61
CA LYS A 119 31.94 -6.47 -14.53
C LYS A 119 32.00 -5.89 -15.95
N GLY A 120 31.45 -4.70 -16.18
CA GLY A 120 31.32 -4.07 -17.50
C GLY A 120 30.28 -4.73 -18.40
N ARG A 121 29.40 -5.58 -17.85
CA ARG A 121 28.36 -6.26 -18.63
C ARG A 121 27.10 -5.39 -18.74
N PRO A 122 26.36 -5.49 -19.85
CA PRO A 122 25.11 -4.74 -20.02
C PRO A 122 24.05 -5.19 -19.02
N THR A 123 23.19 -4.26 -18.59
CA THR A 123 22.04 -4.50 -17.70
C THR A 123 20.77 -3.86 -18.27
N SER A 124 19.61 -4.36 -17.84
CA SER A 124 18.29 -3.82 -18.23
C SER A 124 17.48 -3.49 -16.97
N THR A 125 18.00 -2.58 -16.16
CA THR A 125 17.31 -2.10 -14.95
C THR A 125 16.22 -1.11 -15.34
N ASN A 126 14.99 -1.31 -14.85
CA ASN A 126 13.87 -0.42 -15.12
C ASN A 126 13.93 0.82 -14.19
N PRO A 127 14.10 2.05 -14.70
CA PRO A 127 14.20 3.25 -13.87
C PRO A 127 12.84 3.92 -13.57
N ILE A 128 11.71 3.38 -14.03
CA ILE A 128 10.39 4.03 -13.94
C ILE A 128 10.03 4.41 -12.51
N ALA A 129 10.13 3.49 -11.54
CA ALA A 129 9.84 3.80 -10.13
C ALA A 129 10.73 4.93 -9.58
N SER A 130 12.02 4.96 -9.95
CA SER A 130 12.93 6.04 -9.54
C SER A 130 12.56 7.39 -10.17
N ILE A 131 12.16 7.40 -11.45
CA ILE A 131 11.64 8.61 -12.11
C ILE A 131 10.38 9.10 -11.41
N PHE A 132 9.45 8.19 -11.11
CA PHE A 132 8.22 8.56 -10.44
C PHE A 132 8.44 9.07 -9.02
N ALA A 133 9.40 8.53 -8.27
CA ALA A 133 9.79 9.05 -6.96
C ALA A 133 10.18 10.55 -7.04
N TRP A 134 11.03 10.92 -8.00
CA TRP A 134 11.36 12.33 -8.25
C TRP A 134 10.13 13.17 -8.60
N THR A 135 9.31 12.72 -9.55
CA THR A 135 8.11 13.48 -9.95
C THR A 135 7.04 13.58 -8.87
N ARG A 136 7.10 12.75 -7.82
CA ARG A 136 6.20 12.81 -6.67
C ARG A 136 6.71 13.74 -5.58
N GLY A 137 8.02 13.93 -5.48
CA GLY A 137 8.64 14.85 -4.52
C GLY A 137 8.73 16.30 -4.99
N LEU A 138 8.73 16.54 -6.31
CA LEU A 138 8.71 17.87 -6.93
C LEU A 138 7.30 18.47 -6.98
#